data_AF-A0A352VLJ0-F1
#
_entry.id   AF-A0A352VLJ0-F1
#
_cell.length_a   1.000
_cell.length_b   1.000
_cell.length_c   1.000
_cell.angle_alpha   90.00
_cell.angle_beta   90.00
_cell.angle_gamma   90.00
#
_symmetry.space_group_name_H-M   'P 1'
#
loop_
_entity.id
_entity.type
_entity.pdbx_description
1 polymer ?
#
loop_
_entity_poly.entity_id
_entity_poly.type
_entity_poly.pdbx_seq_one_letter_code
_entity_poly.pdbx_strand_id
1 'polypeptide(L)'
;MTDLDVELDLEALKVGEPNNEVLRDLFVELEFRPLAEKFAVLAQASGVVTPEVERAEVTYSVVDQASDVDRLIEVLRAAGRMAISAEPSTEDPLRGKLVSLGLSVEGGAAWYLPFAHQQPFELTFEGDGPGEVRNLPGLATAEMSGLKALLEDVTVAKVGHDLKRTALTLSREGVELGGVTCDV
;
A
#
# COMPACT_ATOMS: atom_id res chain seq x y z
N MET A 1 -29.79 16.03 9.48
CA MET A 1 -29.88 16.65 10.82
C MET A 1 -28.71 17.60 10.92
N THR A 2 -28.97 18.90 10.86
CA THR A 2 -27.95 19.99 10.87
C THR A 2 -28.34 21.09 11.86
N ASP A 3 -29.23 20.75 12.78
CA ASP A 3 -30.05 21.64 13.61
C ASP A 3 -30.03 21.22 15.09
N LEU A 4 -28.94 20.58 15.52
CA LEU A 4 -28.70 20.28 16.93
C LEU A 4 -28.19 21.53 17.66
N ASP A 5 -28.78 21.81 18.82
CA ASP A 5 -28.39 22.90 19.73
C ASP A 5 -27.10 22.55 20.49
N VAL A 6 -26.00 22.44 19.74
CA VAL A 6 -24.65 22.18 20.26
C VAL A 6 -23.72 23.23 19.67
N GLU A 7 -22.97 23.92 20.53
CA GLU A 7 -21.94 24.86 20.11
C GLU A 7 -20.75 24.10 19.50
N LEU A 8 -20.46 24.36 18.23
CA LEU A 8 -19.38 23.69 17.50
C LEU A 8 -18.05 24.44 17.70
N ASP A 9 -17.24 23.96 18.63
CA ASP A 9 -15.86 24.42 18.85
C ASP A 9 -14.86 23.42 18.25
N LEU A 10 -14.24 23.79 17.13
CA LEU A 10 -13.27 22.95 16.43
C LEU A 10 -11.94 22.79 17.19
N GLU A 11 -11.58 23.76 18.04
CA GLU A 11 -10.35 23.69 18.82
C GLU A 11 -10.48 22.67 19.95
N ALA A 12 -11.65 22.61 20.59
CA ALA A 12 -11.97 21.61 21.60
C ALA A 12 -12.11 20.17 21.05
N LEU A 13 -12.34 20.03 19.74
CA LEU A 13 -12.48 18.73 19.06
C LEU A 13 -11.15 18.16 18.54
N LYS A 14 -10.03 18.84 18.78
CA LYS A 14 -8.71 18.30 18.43
C LYS A 14 -8.45 17.01 19.20
N VAL A 15 -7.94 16.01 18.48
CA VAL A 15 -7.56 14.73 19.10
C VAL A 15 -6.40 14.98 20.05
N GLY A 16 -6.62 14.71 21.34
CA GLY A 16 -5.59 14.75 22.38
C GLY A 16 -5.06 13.36 22.72
N GLU A 17 -3.99 13.32 23.50
CA GLU A 17 -3.46 12.07 24.05
C GLU A 17 -4.47 11.44 25.01
N PRO A 18 -4.74 10.13 24.91
CA PRO A 18 -5.66 9.46 25.81
C PRO A 18 -5.08 9.35 27.23
N ASN A 19 -5.96 9.38 28.23
CA ASN A 19 -5.56 9.07 29.60
C ASN A 19 -5.36 7.54 29.74
N ASN A 20 -4.12 7.08 29.58
CA ASN A 20 -3.76 5.67 29.59
C ASN A 20 -4.08 4.97 30.93
N GLU A 21 -4.04 5.69 32.06
CA GLU A 21 -4.40 5.13 33.36
C GLU A 21 -5.89 4.81 33.42
N VAL A 22 -6.73 5.77 33.03
CA VAL A 22 -8.20 5.62 32.99
C VAL A 22 -8.60 4.53 31.98
N LEU A 23 -7.96 4.49 30.81
CA LEU A 23 -8.22 3.45 29.82
C LEU A 23 -7.82 2.06 30.31
N ARG A 24 -6.67 1.94 30.99
CA ARG A 24 -6.25 0.66 31.57
C ARG A 24 -7.27 0.15 32.58
N ASP A 25 -7.73 1.00 33.51
CA ASP A 25 -8.73 0.61 34.50
C ASP A 25 -10.06 0.21 33.86
N LEU A 26 -10.52 0.97 32.85
CA LEU A 26 -11.72 0.64 32.09
C LEU A 26 -11.59 -0.70 31.34
N PHE A 27 -10.45 -0.97 30.71
CA PHE A 27 -10.23 -2.23 30.00
C PHE A 27 -10.09 -3.43 30.95
N VAL A 28 -9.63 -3.22 32.19
CA VAL A 28 -9.68 -4.26 33.23
C VAL A 28 -11.12 -4.55 33.62
N GLU A 29 -11.94 -3.52 33.87
CA GLU A 29 -13.35 -3.66 34.22
C GLU A 29 -14.16 -4.38 33.12
N LEU A 30 -13.90 -4.06 31.86
CA LEU A 30 -14.56 -4.67 30.71
C LEU A 30 -13.96 -6.04 30.29
N GLU A 31 -12.95 -6.53 31.01
CA GLU A 31 -12.20 -7.75 30.71
C GLU A 31 -11.50 -7.79 29.34
N PHE A 32 -11.14 -6.64 28.77
CA PHE A 32 -10.36 -6.55 27.52
C PHE A 32 -8.87 -6.72 27.77
N ARG A 33 -8.47 -7.92 28.18
CA ARG A 33 -7.14 -8.25 28.70
C ARG A 33 -5.96 -7.79 27.80
N PRO A 34 -5.98 -8.01 26.46
CA PRO A 34 -4.89 -7.55 25.61
C PRO A 34 -4.74 -6.02 25.59
N LEU A 35 -5.86 -5.29 25.69
CA LEU A 35 -5.86 -3.83 25.75
C LEU A 35 -5.44 -3.34 27.13
N ALA A 36 -5.92 -3.97 28.21
CA ALA A 36 -5.49 -3.65 29.57
C ALA A 36 -3.96 -3.78 29.73
N GLU A 37 -3.36 -4.84 29.18
CA GLU A 37 -1.90 -5.05 29.18
C GLU A 37 -1.17 -3.97 28.37
N LYS A 38 -1.62 -3.69 27.14
CA LYS A 38 -1.04 -2.64 26.29
C LYS A 38 -1.07 -1.27 26.99
N PHE A 39 -2.20 -0.90 27.57
CA PHE A 39 -2.37 0.41 28.20
C PHE A 39 -1.75 0.48 29.59
N ALA A 40 -1.50 -0.65 30.28
CA ALA A 40 -0.68 -0.67 31.49
C ALA A 40 0.79 -0.31 31.21
N VAL A 41 1.34 -0.76 30.07
CA VAL A 41 2.69 -0.39 29.62
C VAL A 41 2.72 1.09 29.24
N LEU A 42 1.73 1.58 28.49
CA LEU A 42 1.65 2.99 28.09
C LEU A 42 1.44 3.93 29.29
N ALA A 43 0.64 3.53 30.27
CA ALA A 43 0.46 4.30 31.51
C ALA A 43 1.79 4.47 32.26
N GLN A 44 2.59 3.41 32.37
CA GLN A 44 3.93 3.45 32.96
C GLN A 44 4.94 4.23 32.10
N ALA A 45 4.72 4.27 30.79
CA ALA A 45 5.53 5.01 29.83
C ALA A 45 5.11 6.49 29.67
N SER A 46 4.13 7.00 30.42
CA SER A 46 3.58 8.38 30.28
C SER A 46 4.57 9.53 30.60
N GLY A 47 5.88 9.24 30.67
CA GLY A 47 6.97 10.21 30.68
C GLY A 47 8.14 9.85 29.75
N VAL A 48 8.02 8.76 28.97
CA VAL A 48 8.96 8.36 27.94
C VAL A 48 8.40 8.82 26.62
N VAL A 49 9.00 9.86 26.05
CA VAL A 49 8.78 10.26 24.67
C VAL A 49 9.12 9.04 23.81
N THR A 50 8.11 8.34 23.30
CA THR A 50 8.32 7.41 22.20
C THR A 50 8.95 8.21 21.08
N PRO A 51 10.12 7.83 20.55
CA PRO A 51 10.69 8.55 19.43
C PRO A 51 9.64 8.51 18.33
N GLU A 52 9.14 9.69 17.98
CA GLU A 52 8.37 9.85 16.76
C GLU A 52 9.30 9.39 15.65
N VAL A 53 9.01 8.22 15.10
CA VAL A 53 9.79 7.71 13.97
C VAL A 53 9.51 8.71 12.86
N GLU A 54 10.46 9.61 12.60
CA GLU A 54 10.42 10.51 11.46
C GLU A 54 10.15 9.65 10.24
N ARG A 55 8.92 9.71 9.73
CA ARG A 55 8.58 9.08 8.47
C ARG A 55 9.42 9.78 7.43
N ALA A 56 10.42 9.07 6.92
CA ALA A 56 11.20 9.53 5.80
C ALA A 56 10.24 10.00 4.70
N GLU A 57 10.51 11.18 4.12
CA GLU A 57 9.75 11.65 2.98
C GLU A 57 9.81 10.61 1.85
N VAL A 58 8.64 10.22 1.33
CA VAL A 58 8.54 9.26 0.23
C VAL A 58 8.11 10.00 -1.02
N THR A 59 8.93 9.89 -2.06
CA THR A 59 8.62 10.34 -3.42
C THR A 59 7.83 9.24 -4.12
N TYR A 60 6.60 9.57 -4.53
CA TYR A 60 5.74 8.68 -5.29
C TYR A 60 5.75 9.07 -6.77
N SER A 61 5.76 8.09 -7.67
CA SER A 61 5.70 8.31 -9.11
C SER A 61 4.81 7.28 -9.79
N VAL A 62 4.09 7.69 -10.83
CA VAL A 62 3.30 6.78 -11.68
C VAL A 62 4.16 6.42 -12.89
N VAL A 63 4.21 5.14 -13.23
CA VAL A 63 4.92 4.61 -14.39
C VAL A 63 3.87 3.99 -15.32
N ASP A 64 3.34 4.81 -16.24
CA ASP A 64 2.25 4.44 -17.15
C ASP A 64 2.71 4.31 -18.62
N GLN A 65 4.02 4.43 -18.87
CA GLN A 65 4.64 4.23 -20.18
C GLN A 65 5.69 3.11 -20.13
N ALA A 66 5.67 2.23 -21.13
CA ALA A 66 6.61 1.12 -21.22
C ALA A 66 8.08 1.59 -21.29
N SER A 67 8.34 2.76 -21.90
CA SER A 67 9.69 3.35 -21.96
C SER A 67 10.29 3.69 -20.61
N ASP A 68 9.46 3.96 -19.60
CA ASP A 68 9.92 4.31 -18.26
C ASP A 68 10.17 3.08 -17.39
N VAL A 69 9.66 1.91 -17.80
CA VAL A 69 9.81 0.64 -17.08
C VAL A 69 11.25 0.15 -17.10
N ASP A 70 11.98 0.32 -18.21
CA ASP A 70 13.38 -0.11 -18.31
C ASP A 70 14.27 0.61 -17.29
N ARG A 71 14.09 1.94 -17.17
CA ARG A 71 14.81 2.74 -16.17
C ARG A 71 14.44 2.33 -14.74
N LEU A 72 13.17 2.02 -14.50
CA LEU A 72 12.73 1.51 -13.20
C LEU A 72 13.41 0.17 -12.87
N ILE A 73 13.51 -0.75 -13.83
CA ILE A 73 14.17 -2.05 -13.64
C ILE A 73 15.63 -1.87 -13.22
N GLU A 74 16.35 -0.93 -13.85
CA GLU A 74 17.75 -0.63 -13.47
C GLU A 74 17.86 -0.20 -11.99
N VAL A 75 16.97 0.70 -11.55
CA VAL A 75 16.92 1.17 -10.15
C VAL A 75 16.63 0.00 -9.20
N LEU A 76 15.63 -0.82 -9.50
CA LEU A 76 15.23 -1.96 -8.66
C LEU A 76 16.33 -3.03 -8.58
N ARG A 77 17.02 -3.31 -9.69
CA ARG A 77 18.15 -4.24 -9.72
C ARG A 77 19.34 -3.70 -8.93
N ALA A 78 19.66 -2.41 -9.08
CA ALA A 78 20.75 -1.79 -8.35
C ALA A 78 20.50 -1.79 -6.82
N ALA A 79 19.25 -1.64 -6.39
CA ALA A 79 18.88 -1.74 -4.98
C ALA A 79 19.03 -3.16 -4.43
N GLY A 80 18.88 -4.20 -5.26
CA GLY A 80 18.99 -5.62 -4.87
C GLY A 80 17.89 -6.13 -3.93
N ARG A 81 17.11 -5.22 -3.35
CA ARG A 81 15.93 -5.50 -2.52
C ARG A 81 14.85 -4.46 -2.82
N MET A 82 13.61 -4.92 -2.95
CA MET A 82 12.44 -4.07 -3.20
C MET A 82 11.22 -4.55 -2.41
N ALA A 83 10.36 -3.62 -2.03
CA ALA A 83 9.02 -3.95 -1.58
C ALA A 83 8.08 -4.09 -2.80
N ILE A 84 7.11 -5.00 -2.68
CA ILE A 84 6.10 -5.23 -3.73
C ILE A 84 4.71 -5.40 -3.12
N SER A 85 3.72 -4.82 -3.77
CA SER A 85 2.30 -5.13 -3.61
C SER A 85 1.64 -5.25 -4.98
N ALA A 86 0.58 -6.07 -5.05
CA ALA A 86 -0.27 -6.20 -6.22
C ALA A 86 -1.74 -6.02 -5.85
N GLU A 87 -2.46 -5.20 -6.60
CA GLU A 87 -3.89 -5.00 -6.40
C GLU A 87 -4.68 -5.78 -7.45
N PRO A 88 -5.44 -6.82 -7.07
CA PRO A 88 -6.37 -7.50 -7.96
C PRO A 88 -7.69 -6.72 -8.09
N SER A 89 -8.42 -6.94 -9.19
CA SER A 89 -9.72 -6.32 -9.44
C SER A 89 -10.85 -6.80 -8.51
N THR A 90 -10.60 -7.85 -7.73
CA THR A 90 -11.53 -8.44 -6.76
C THR A 90 -10.76 -8.90 -5.55
N GLU A 91 -11.43 -9.04 -4.40
CA GLU A 91 -10.81 -9.51 -3.15
C GLU A 91 -10.15 -10.89 -3.29
N ASP A 92 -10.76 -11.81 -4.05
CA ASP A 92 -10.16 -13.12 -4.32
C ASP A 92 -9.09 -13.01 -5.43
N PRO A 93 -7.79 -13.22 -5.09
CA PRO A 93 -6.70 -13.11 -6.05
C PRO A 93 -6.74 -14.20 -7.13
N LEU A 94 -7.41 -15.33 -6.89
CA LEU A 94 -7.55 -16.41 -7.88
C LEU A 94 -8.63 -16.11 -8.94
N ARG A 95 -9.45 -15.07 -8.73
CA ARG A 95 -10.53 -14.66 -9.64
C ARG A 95 -10.27 -13.29 -10.28
N GLY A 96 -9.64 -12.38 -9.55
CA GLY A 96 -9.34 -11.03 -10.01
C GLY A 96 -8.33 -10.99 -11.17
N LYS A 97 -8.24 -9.85 -11.84
CA LYS A 97 -7.13 -9.54 -12.77
C LYS A 97 -6.19 -8.55 -12.10
N LEU A 98 -4.92 -8.53 -12.48
CA LEU A 98 -4.01 -7.50 -11.99
C LEU A 98 -4.50 -6.11 -12.43
N VAL A 99 -4.71 -5.21 -11.46
CA VAL A 99 -5.07 -3.80 -11.70
C VAL A 99 -3.83 -2.92 -11.62
N SER A 100 -2.98 -3.15 -10.62
CA SER A 100 -1.75 -2.37 -10.43
C SER A 100 -0.68 -3.10 -9.62
N LEU A 101 0.56 -2.64 -9.77
CA LEU A 101 1.68 -2.97 -8.89
C LEU A 101 2.18 -1.73 -8.16
N GLY A 102 2.49 -1.89 -6.87
CA GLY A 102 3.24 -0.92 -6.08
C GLY A 102 4.65 -1.46 -5.81
N LEU A 103 5.68 -0.72 -6.20
CA LEU A 103 7.08 -1.09 -6.01
C LEU A 103 7.79 0.00 -5.21
N SER A 104 8.68 -0.38 -4.29
CA SER A 104 9.52 0.61 -3.61
C SER A 104 10.89 0.05 -3.25
N VAL A 105 11.83 0.96 -3.03
CA VAL A 105 13.17 0.63 -2.53
C VAL A 105 13.46 1.45 -1.27
N GLU A 106 14.52 1.08 -0.57
CA GLU A 106 15.05 1.88 0.53
C GLU A 106 15.44 3.28 0.02
N GLY A 107 15.24 4.32 0.85
CA GLY A 107 15.54 5.71 0.49
C GLY A 107 14.35 6.56 0.04
N GLY A 108 13.11 6.12 0.33
CA GLY A 108 11.92 6.95 0.16
C GLY A 108 11.49 7.13 -1.29
N ALA A 109 11.61 6.10 -2.13
CA ALA A 109 11.09 6.12 -3.50
C ALA A 109 10.10 4.97 -3.72
N ALA A 110 8.94 5.31 -4.29
CA ALA A 110 7.88 4.36 -4.59
C ALA A 110 7.27 4.64 -5.98
N TRP A 111 6.99 3.56 -6.71
CA TRP A 111 6.42 3.59 -8.05
C TRP A 111 5.11 2.83 -8.09
N TYR A 112 4.16 3.40 -8.82
CA TYR A 112 2.85 2.83 -9.08
C TYR A 112 2.72 2.50 -10.58
N LEU A 113 2.41 1.25 -10.89
CA LEU A 113 2.29 0.74 -12.26
C LEU A 113 0.82 0.35 -12.51
N PRO A 114 0.06 1.12 -13.33
CA PRO A 114 -1.31 0.79 -13.69
C PRO A 114 -1.36 -0.21 -14.85
N PHE A 115 -2.20 -1.24 -14.77
CA PHE A 115 -2.39 -2.25 -15.83
C PHE A 115 -3.83 -2.37 -16.32
N ALA A 116 -4.83 -2.18 -15.45
CA ALA A 116 -6.23 -2.38 -15.81
C ALA A 116 -7.18 -1.36 -15.17
N HIS A 117 -6.76 -0.10 -15.07
CA HIS A 117 -7.67 0.99 -14.70
C HIS A 117 -8.78 1.11 -15.73
N GLN A 118 -9.98 1.35 -15.24
CA GLN A 118 -11.16 1.58 -16.06
C GLN A 118 -11.78 2.89 -15.62
N GLN A 119 -12.30 3.64 -16.57
CA GLN A 119 -13.03 4.83 -16.22
C GLN A 119 -14.38 4.45 -15.61
N PRO A 120 -14.79 5.11 -14.52
CA PRO A 120 -16.15 5.00 -14.02
C PRO A 120 -17.14 5.36 -15.13
N PHE A 121 -18.30 4.70 -15.14
CA PHE A 121 -19.39 5.14 -15.99
C PHE A 121 -19.89 6.49 -15.48
N GLU A 122 -19.71 7.53 -16.28
CA GLU A 122 -20.28 8.86 -16.03
C GLU A 122 -21.18 9.24 -17.22
N LEU A 123 -22.33 9.86 -16.92
CA LEU A 123 -23.17 10.48 -17.95
C LEU A 123 -22.47 11.75 -18.42
N THR A 124 -21.68 11.64 -19.48
CA THR A 124 -21.05 12.81 -20.10
C THR A 124 -22.01 13.52 -21.05
N PHE A 125 -21.92 14.84 -21.13
CA PHE A 125 -22.66 15.63 -22.12
C PHE A 125 -22.04 15.43 -23.52
N GLU A 126 -22.81 15.69 -24.58
CA GLU A 126 -22.27 15.65 -25.95
C GLU A 126 -21.06 16.60 -26.08
N GLY A 127 -19.86 16.03 -26.25
CA GLY A 127 -18.60 16.78 -26.38
C GLY A 127 -17.58 16.49 -25.26
N ASP A 128 -18.01 16.01 -24.10
CA ASP A 128 -17.12 15.48 -23.07
C ASP A 128 -16.87 14.00 -23.34
N GLY A 129 -15.78 13.72 -24.06
CA GLY A 129 -15.30 12.36 -24.23
C GLY A 129 -14.81 11.79 -22.89
N PRO A 130 -14.86 10.46 -22.69
CA PRO A 130 -14.20 9.83 -21.55
C PRO A 130 -12.74 10.29 -21.49
N GLY A 131 -12.32 10.84 -20.34
CA GLY A 131 -10.91 11.19 -20.09
C GLY A 131 -9.96 10.00 -20.36
N GLU A 132 -8.74 10.28 -20.79
CA GLU A 132 -7.78 9.25 -21.18
C GLU A 132 -7.34 8.40 -19.97
N VAL A 133 -7.61 7.10 -19.99
CA VAL A 133 -7.08 6.14 -19.01
C VAL A 133 -5.80 5.53 -19.56
N ARG A 134 -4.69 5.70 -18.85
CA ARG A 134 -3.38 5.15 -19.21
C ARG A 134 -3.08 3.91 -18.40
N ASN A 135 -2.74 2.84 -19.10
CA ASN A 135 -2.32 1.57 -18.53
C ASN A 135 -1.09 1.08 -19.28
N LEU A 136 -0.18 0.43 -18.56
CA LEU A 136 0.88 -0.37 -19.15
C LEU A 136 0.30 -1.59 -19.90
N PRO A 137 1.03 -2.12 -20.88
CA PRO A 137 0.75 -3.44 -21.44
C PRO A 137 0.75 -4.53 -20.35
N GLY A 138 0.02 -5.62 -20.58
CA GLY A 138 -0.01 -6.74 -19.62
C GLY A 138 1.37 -7.37 -19.41
N LEU A 139 1.60 -7.97 -18.24
CA LEU A 139 2.91 -8.54 -17.88
C LEU A 139 3.40 -9.67 -18.80
N ALA A 140 2.49 -10.33 -19.52
CA ALA A 140 2.80 -11.38 -20.49
C ALA A 140 3.25 -10.86 -21.88
N THR A 141 3.24 -9.55 -22.09
CA THR A 141 3.64 -8.92 -23.38
C THR A 141 5.16 -8.85 -23.54
N ALA A 142 5.64 -8.65 -24.77
CA ALA A 142 7.07 -8.58 -25.06
C ALA A 142 7.71 -7.34 -24.42
N GLU A 143 6.98 -6.22 -24.41
CA GLU A 143 7.35 -4.94 -23.82
C GLU A 143 7.58 -5.05 -22.32
N MET A 144 6.82 -5.93 -21.63
CA MET A 144 6.95 -6.15 -20.19
C MET A 144 7.88 -7.31 -19.82
N SER A 145 8.56 -7.93 -20.80
CA SER A 145 9.43 -9.08 -20.55
C SER A 145 10.55 -8.78 -19.54
N GLY A 146 11.10 -7.57 -19.55
CA GLY A 146 12.10 -7.12 -18.56
C GLY A 146 11.55 -7.05 -17.14
N LEU A 147 10.34 -6.51 -16.98
CA LEU A 147 9.67 -6.40 -15.68
C LEU A 147 9.28 -7.79 -15.17
N LYS A 148 8.73 -8.65 -16.05
CA LYS A 148 8.46 -10.05 -15.74
C LYS A 148 9.73 -10.74 -15.24
N ALA A 149 10.84 -10.65 -15.99
CA ALA A 149 12.10 -11.25 -15.60
C ALA A 149 12.61 -10.75 -14.24
N LEU A 150 12.44 -9.46 -13.93
CA LEU A 150 12.77 -8.90 -12.61
C LEU A 150 11.92 -9.52 -11.48
N LEU A 151 10.61 -9.69 -11.70
CA LEU A 151 9.70 -10.28 -10.71
C LEU A 151 10.07 -11.75 -10.43
N GLU A 152 10.45 -12.51 -11.46
CA GLU A 152 10.85 -13.92 -11.36
C GLU A 152 12.29 -14.11 -10.84
N ASP A 153 13.10 -13.06 -10.83
CA ASP A 153 14.52 -13.12 -10.45
C ASP A 153 14.71 -13.40 -8.94
N VAL A 154 15.23 -14.58 -8.60
CA VAL A 154 15.51 -14.97 -7.21
C VAL A 154 16.66 -14.18 -6.55
N THR A 155 17.47 -13.48 -7.34
CA THR A 155 18.62 -12.69 -6.84
C THR A 155 18.21 -11.30 -6.32
N VAL A 156 17.06 -10.79 -6.76
CA VAL A 156 16.48 -9.54 -6.23
C VAL A 156 15.50 -9.90 -5.13
N ALA A 157 15.79 -9.49 -3.91
CA ALA A 157 14.97 -9.79 -2.74
C ALA A 157 13.65 -9.01 -2.80
N LYS A 158 12.51 -9.71 -2.67
CA LYS A 158 11.19 -9.12 -2.53
C LYS A 158 10.67 -9.27 -1.12
N VAL A 159 10.13 -8.16 -0.63
CA VAL A 159 9.46 -8.04 0.67
C VAL A 159 8.10 -7.41 0.49
N GLY A 160 7.17 -7.66 1.40
CA GLY A 160 5.82 -7.11 1.31
C GLY A 160 4.91 -7.67 2.37
N HIS A 161 3.65 -7.28 2.33
CA HIS A 161 2.60 -7.78 3.20
C HIS A 161 1.70 -8.73 2.41
N ASP A 162 1.42 -9.92 2.95
CA ASP A 162 0.64 -10.97 2.29
C ASP A 162 1.19 -11.28 0.88
N LEU A 163 2.47 -11.65 0.82
CA LEU A 163 3.14 -11.97 -0.44
C LEU A 163 2.54 -13.21 -1.11
N LYS A 164 1.85 -14.07 -0.35
CA LYS A 164 1.05 -15.16 -0.91
C LYS A 164 -0.03 -14.60 -1.83
N ARG A 165 -0.81 -13.61 -1.40
CA ARG A 165 -1.81 -12.95 -2.26
C ARG A 165 -1.17 -12.32 -3.49
N THR A 166 -0.05 -11.61 -3.31
CA THR A 166 0.71 -11.00 -4.42
C THR A 166 1.16 -12.06 -5.45
N ALA A 167 1.75 -13.17 -4.99
CA ALA A 167 2.18 -14.26 -5.86
C ALA A 167 1.02 -14.94 -6.60
N LEU A 168 -0.14 -15.11 -5.94
CA LEU A 168 -1.33 -15.66 -6.58
C LEU A 168 -1.85 -14.73 -7.68
N THR A 169 -1.93 -13.41 -7.43
CA THR A 169 -2.31 -12.42 -8.45
C THR A 169 -1.36 -12.45 -9.64
N LEU A 170 -0.04 -12.46 -9.40
CA LEU A 170 0.98 -12.48 -10.45
C LEU A 170 0.96 -13.78 -11.28
N SER A 171 0.70 -14.93 -10.66
CA SER A 171 0.64 -16.21 -11.38
C SER A 171 -0.47 -16.25 -12.43
N ARG A 172 -1.56 -15.50 -12.24
CA ARG A 172 -2.63 -15.36 -13.24
C ARG A 172 -2.21 -14.55 -14.46
N GLU A 173 -1.24 -13.66 -14.29
CA GLU A 173 -0.61 -12.91 -15.38
C GLU A 173 0.59 -13.68 -15.98
N GLY A 174 0.79 -14.94 -15.59
CA GLY A 174 1.86 -15.80 -16.08
C GLY A 174 3.24 -15.44 -15.53
N VAL A 175 3.30 -14.90 -14.30
CA VAL A 175 4.54 -14.53 -13.60
C VAL A 175 4.71 -15.36 -12.33
N GLU A 176 5.85 -16.05 -12.20
CA GLU A 176 6.21 -16.79 -10.99
C GLU A 176 7.08 -15.95 -10.06
N LEU A 177 6.49 -15.33 -9.04
CA LEU A 177 7.22 -14.44 -8.12
C LEU A 177 8.41 -15.16 -7.45
N GLY A 178 9.63 -14.76 -7.80
CA GLY A 178 10.87 -15.27 -7.23
C GLY A 178 11.43 -14.35 -6.14
N GLY A 179 12.39 -14.84 -5.33
CA GLY A 179 13.14 -13.99 -4.42
C GLY A 179 12.36 -13.48 -3.20
N VAL A 180 11.27 -14.14 -2.81
CA VAL A 180 10.51 -13.81 -1.58
C VAL A 180 11.39 -14.03 -0.34
N THR A 181 11.64 -12.97 0.42
CA THR A 181 12.55 -13.02 1.59
C THR A 181 11.90 -12.63 2.92
N CYS A 182 10.85 -11.80 2.90
CA CYS A 182 10.16 -11.37 4.12
C CYS A 182 8.70 -11.02 3.80
N ASP A 183 7.79 -11.58 4.60
CA ASP A 183 6.36 -11.29 4.60
C ASP A 183 6.04 -10.71 5.98
N VAL A 184 5.56 -9.46 6.04
CA VAL A 184 5.36 -8.68 7.29
C VAL A 184 3.92 -8.66 7.75
#